data_AF-A0AA49HBQ7-F1
#
_entry.id   AF-A0AA49HBQ7-F1
#
_cell.length_a   1.000
_cell.length_b   1.000
_cell.length_c   1.000
_cell.angle_alpha   90.00
_cell.angle_beta   90.00
_cell.angle_gamma   90.00
#
_symmetry.space_group_name_H-M   'P 1'
#
loop_
_entity.id
_entity.type
_entity.pdbx_description
1 polymer ?
#
loop_
_entity_poly.entity_id
_entity_poly.type
_entity_poly.pdbx_seq_one_letter_code
_entity_poly.pdbx_strand_id
1 'polypeptide(L)' 'ELARPVFHPGFLVKVKKILESICVNCGKLKADI' A
#
# COMPACT_ATOMS: atom_id res chain seq x y z
N GLU A 1 0.60 13.72 19.84
CA GLU A 1 0.30 13.58 18.39
C GLU A 1 1.60 13.22 17.67
N LEU A 2 1.58 12.31 16.68
CA LEU A 2 2.81 11.95 15.96
C LEU A 2 3.15 13.04 14.94
N ALA A 3 4.39 13.54 14.95
CA ALA A 3 4.87 14.57 14.02
C ALA A 3 4.95 14.11 12.55
N ARG A 4 4.88 12.79 12.31
CA ARG A 4 4.94 12.17 10.98
C ARG A 4 4.14 10.87 10.95
N PRO A 5 3.58 10.48 9.79
CA PRO A 5 2.95 9.18 9.65
C PRO A 5 3.97 8.05 9.87
N VAL A 6 3.52 6.95 10.46
CA VAL A 6 4.31 5.74 10.69
C VAL A 6 3.52 4.53 10.24
N PHE A 7 4.23 3.50 9.78
CA PHE A 7 3.62 2.21 9.50
C PHE A 7 3.48 1.41 10.79
N HIS A 8 2.32 0.78 10.98
CA HIS A 8 2.15 -0.22 12.02
C HIS A 8 2.77 -1.55 11.55
N PRO A 9 3.69 -2.16 12.31
CA PRO A 9 4.42 -3.36 11.87
C PRO A 9 3.48 -4.54 11.58
N GLY A 10 2.41 -4.69 12.36
CA GLY A 10 1.41 -5.75 12.16
C GLY A 10 0.63 -5.66 10.83
N PHE A 11 0.67 -4.51 10.15
CA PHE A 11 0.01 -4.34 8.84
C PHE A 11 0.98 -4.25 7.66
N LEU A 12 2.30 -4.26 7.91
CA LEU A 12 3.30 -4.01 6.87
C LEU A 12 3.23 -5.03 5.72
N VAL A 13 2.96 -6.30 6.03
CA VAL A 13 2.76 -7.36 5.02
C VAL A 13 1.53 -7.07 4.15
N LYS A 14 0.42 -6.64 4.76
CA LYS A 14 -0.82 -6.32 4.04
C LYS A 14 -0.64 -5.07 3.17
N VAL A 15 0.00 -4.02 3.70
CA VAL A 15 0.33 -2.80 2.95
C VAL A 15 1.16 -3.14 1.72
N LYS A 16 2.20 -3.98 1.87
CA LYS A 16 3.02 -4.42 0.73
C LYS A 16 2.18 -5.11 -0.34
N LYS A 17 1.30 -6.05 0.03
CA LYS A 17 0.42 -6.73 -0.93
C LYS A 17 -0.48 -5.75 -1.70
N ILE A 18 -1.05 -4.77 -1.01
CA ILE A 18 -1.89 -3.74 -1.64
C ILE A 18 -1.08 -2.91 -2.65
N LEU A 19 0.12 -2.46 -2.26
CA LEU A 19 0.97 -1.65 -3.13
C LEU A 19 1.43 -2.42 -4.38
N GLU A 20 1.67 -3.72 -4.27
CA GLU A 20 1.99 -4.57 -5.43
C GLU A 20 0.81 -4.70 -6.40
N SER A 21 -0.43 -4.74 -5.88
CA SER A 21 -1.66 -4.86 -6.66
C SER A 21 -2.16 -3.55 -7.27
N ILE A 22 -1.69 -2.38 -6.82
CA ILE A 22 -2.11 -1.08 -7.36
C ILE A 22 -1.04 -0.51 -8.30
N CYS A 23 -1.44 0.08 -9.42
CA CYS A 23 -0.55 0.83 -10.28
C CYS A 23 -0.21 2.19 -9.65
N VAL A 24 1.06 2.44 -9.35
CA VAL A 24 1.52 3.70 -8.73
C VAL A 24 1.35 4.93 -9.64
N ASN A 25 1.19 4.72 -10.94
CA ASN A 25 1.05 5.81 -11.91
C ASN A 25 -0.41 6.29 -12.08
N CYS A 26 -1.39 5.39 -11.92
CA CYS A 26 -2.80 5.72 -12.17
C CYS A 26 -3.75 5.37 -11.01
N GLY A 27 -3.25 4.76 -9.93
CA GLY A 27 -4.04 4.39 -8.75
C GLY A 27 -5.05 3.26 -8.98
N LYS A 28 -5.09 2.67 -10.18
CA LYS A 28 -6.01 1.57 -10.51
C LYS A 28 -5.45 0.23 -10.03
N LEU A 29 -6.36 -0.68 -9.70
CA LEU A 29 -6.02 -2.08 -9.48
C LEU A 29 -5.42 -2.68 -10.75
N LYS A 30 -4.27 -3.33 -10.61
CA LYS A 30 -3.74 -4.29 -11.57
C LYS A 30 -4.60 -5.55 -11.46
N ALA A 31 -5.86 -5.43 -11.88
CA ALA A 31 -6.63 -6.61 -12.22
C ALA A 31 -5.98 -7.22 -13.47
N ASP A 32 -5.95 -8.55 -13.53
CA ASP A 32 -5.48 -9.32 -14.69
C ASP A 32 -5.96 -8.63 -15.98
N ILE A 33 -5.03 -8.33 -16.88
CA ILE A 33 -5.40 -7.93 -18.23
C ILE A 33 -6.14 -9.07 -18.91
#